data_AF-A0A2V8B7W7-F1
#
_entry.id   AF-A0A2V8B7W7-F1
#
_cell.length_a   1.000
_cell.length_b   1.000
_cell.length_c   1.000
_cell.angle_alpha   90.00
_cell.angle_beta   90.00
_cell.angle_gamma   90.00
#
_symmetry.space_group_name_H-M   'P 1'
#
loop_
_entity.id
_entity.type
_entity.pdbx_description
1 polymer ?
#
loop_
_entity_poly.entity_id
_entity_poly.type
_entity_poly.pdbx_seq_one_letter_code
_entity_poly.pdbx_strand_id
1 'polypeptide(L)'
;MARRVCLLVLALSLMTLSASAQLVVIDPLELEQTVLIAQRVQQVYDQLRAEYQLIVQMAQGLRNLNGYRIPPIAITGLETAPFEYGRPWIQGMNSGDARGTAYLSTAVPLQRPDASLDRVSADARRLFQNQYATVEISDSVAMLGGHQVALIREYHNRLQQAVQKLEDDVLNGSSDYHQMTAVLDKISAGELLERRQDMAANQLLSHALEQLLARTKRERDTEATTINMQVTTWRDGRAANNAFVAGTGDALRTWRQP
;
A
#
# COMPACT_ATOMS: atom_id res chain seq x y z
N MET A 1 -13.05 -59.65 -86.79
CA MET A 1 -13.44 -60.47 -85.63
C MET A 1 -13.22 -59.75 -84.29
N ALA A 2 -12.08 -59.07 -84.06
CA ALA A 2 -11.77 -58.38 -82.79
C ALA A 2 -12.76 -57.28 -82.34
N ARG A 3 -13.33 -56.50 -83.28
CA ARG A 3 -14.25 -55.38 -82.96
C ARG A 3 -15.60 -55.81 -82.34
N ARG A 4 -16.09 -57.01 -82.69
CA ARG A 4 -17.36 -57.54 -82.17
C ARG A 4 -17.21 -58.13 -80.77
N VAL A 5 -16.03 -58.65 -80.45
CA VAL A 5 -15.70 -59.18 -79.11
C VAL A 5 -15.54 -58.02 -78.11
N CYS A 6 -14.91 -56.91 -78.50
CA CYS A 6 -14.82 -55.72 -77.63
C CYS A 6 -16.19 -55.12 -77.28
N LEU A 7 -17.13 -55.08 -78.24
CA LEU A 7 -18.48 -54.54 -77.97
C LEU A 7 -19.30 -55.45 -77.05
N LEU A 8 -19.13 -56.76 -77.14
CA LEU A 8 -19.77 -57.73 -76.26
C LEU A 8 -19.20 -57.68 -74.83
N VAL A 9 -17.89 -57.51 -74.70
CA VAL A 9 -17.24 -57.34 -73.38
C VAL A 9 -17.63 -56.00 -72.74
N LEU A 10 -17.75 -54.92 -73.53
CA LEU A 10 -18.21 -53.64 -73.02
C LEU A 10 -19.69 -53.72 -72.57
N ALA A 11 -20.55 -54.36 -73.36
CA ALA A 11 -21.97 -54.53 -73.04
C ALA A 11 -22.19 -55.42 -71.80
N LEU A 12 -21.39 -56.48 -71.60
CA LEU A 12 -21.47 -57.30 -70.39
C LEU A 12 -20.87 -56.62 -69.14
N SER A 13 -19.86 -55.74 -69.30
CA SER A 13 -19.29 -54.97 -68.19
C SER A 13 -20.23 -53.89 -67.65
N LEU A 14 -21.17 -53.41 -68.48
CA LEU A 14 -22.21 -52.45 -68.07
C LEU A 14 -23.38 -53.06 -67.29
N MET A 15 -23.51 -54.40 -67.26
CA MET A 15 -24.64 -55.08 -66.59
C MET A 15 -24.27 -55.73 -65.25
N THR A 16 -23.04 -55.59 -64.76
CA THR A 16 -22.53 -56.39 -63.62
C THR A 16 -22.05 -55.62 -62.39
N LEU A 17 -22.35 -54.33 -62.26
CA LEU A 17 -22.17 -53.63 -60.96
C LEU A 17 -23.51 -53.15 -60.42
N SER A 18 -24.20 -54.16 -59.90
CA SER A 18 -25.20 -54.20 -58.86
C SER A 18 -25.58 -52.88 -58.21
N ALA A 19 -26.86 -52.56 -58.37
CA ALA A 19 -27.63 -51.69 -57.49
C ALA A 19 -27.55 -52.22 -56.05
N SER A 20 -26.57 -51.76 -55.28
CA SER A 20 -26.72 -51.64 -53.83
C SER A 20 -27.52 -50.36 -53.56
N ALA A 21 -28.79 -50.37 -53.96
CA ALA A 21 -29.76 -49.48 -53.36
C ALA A 21 -29.97 -49.98 -51.93
N GLN A 22 -29.08 -49.57 -51.02
CA GLN A 22 -29.51 -49.35 -49.65
C GLN A 22 -30.54 -48.23 -49.77
N LEU A 23 -31.81 -48.61 -49.98
CA LEU A 23 -32.93 -47.76 -49.61
C LEU A 23 -32.77 -47.56 -48.11
N VAL A 24 -31.99 -46.54 -47.74
CA VAL A 24 -32.17 -45.85 -46.48
C VAL A 24 -33.65 -45.51 -46.52
N VAL A 25 -34.44 -46.20 -45.71
CA VAL A 25 -35.82 -45.81 -45.45
C VAL A 25 -35.67 -44.52 -44.68
N ILE A 26 -35.52 -43.44 -45.43
CA ILE A 26 -35.60 -42.09 -44.93
C ILE A 26 -37.07 -41.95 -44.60
N ASP A 27 -37.44 -42.18 -43.34
CA ASP A 27 -38.75 -41.77 -42.88
C ASP A 27 -38.82 -40.26 -43.12
N PRO A 28 -39.70 -39.77 -44.02
CA PRO A 28 -39.74 -38.36 -44.37
C PRO A 28 -39.96 -37.48 -43.13
N LEU A 29 -40.59 -38.03 -42.09
CA LEU A 29 -40.79 -37.34 -40.81
C LEU A 29 -39.48 -37.20 -40.00
N GLU A 30 -38.62 -38.22 -40.02
CA GLU A 30 -37.33 -38.23 -39.31
C GLU A 30 -36.29 -37.33 -40.03
N LEU A 31 -36.33 -37.29 -41.36
CA LEU A 31 -35.53 -36.34 -42.15
C LEU A 31 -35.98 -34.90 -41.92
N GLU A 32 -37.29 -34.63 -41.91
CA GLU A 32 -37.81 -33.30 -41.58
C GLU A 32 -37.40 -32.85 -40.17
N GLN A 33 -37.50 -33.73 -39.17
CA GLN A 33 -37.02 -33.43 -37.82
C GLN A 33 -35.51 -33.14 -37.78
N THR A 34 -34.70 -33.93 -38.47
CA THR A 34 -33.25 -33.73 -38.52
C THR A 34 -32.88 -32.42 -39.20
N VAL A 35 -33.57 -32.06 -40.29
CA VAL A 35 -33.39 -30.77 -40.97
C VAL A 35 -33.84 -29.62 -40.08
N LEU A 36 -34.95 -29.74 -39.36
CA LEU A 36 -35.40 -28.72 -38.41
C LEU A 36 -34.44 -28.54 -37.24
N ILE A 37 -33.88 -29.63 -36.71
CA ILE A 37 -32.84 -29.58 -35.67
C ILE A 37 -31.58 -28.91 -36.21
N ALA A 38 -31.13 -29.28 -37.41
CA ALA A 38 -29.97 -28.67 -38.05
C ALA A 38 -30.18 -27.17 -38.30
N GLN A 39 -31.37 -26.77 -38.77
CA GLN A 39 -31.74 -25.36 -38.94
C GLN A 39 -31.79 -24.61 -37.60
N ARG A 40 -32.33 -25.22 -36.55
CA ARG A 40 -32.36 -24.64 -35.20
C ARG A 40 -30.95 -24.46 -34.65
N VAL A 41 -30.08 -25.45 -34.82
CA VAL A 41 -28.67 -25.38 -34.40
C VAL A 41 -27.93 -24.30 -35.19
N GLN A 42 -28.17 -24.20 -36.50
CA GLN A 42 -27.61 -23.14 -37.34
C GLN A 42 -28.05 -21.75 -36.85
N GLN A 43 -29.34 -21.57 -36.57
CA GLN A 43 -29.87 -20.30 -36.04
C GLN A 43 -29.25 -19.94 -34.68
N VAL A 44 -29.14 -20.91 -33.77
CA VAL A 44 -28.51 -20.70 -32.46
C VAL A 44 -27.03 -20.36 -32.62
N TYR A 45 -26.32 -21.03 -33.54
CA TYR A 45 -24.92 -20.75 -33.82
C TYR A 45 -24.71 -19.35 -34.41
N ASP A 46 -25.54 -18.96 -35.37
CA ASP A 46 -25.48 -17.64 -35.99
C ASP A 46 -25.83 -16.54 -34.98
N GLN A 47 -26.79 -16.79 -34.09
CA GLN A 47 -27.14 -15.88 -33.01
C GLN A 47 -26.00 -15.74 -31.99
N LEU A 48 -25.37 -16.84 -31.58
CA LEU A 48 -24.22 -16.82 -30.67
C LEU A 48 -23.01 -16.11 -31.29
N ARG A 49 -22.80 -16.29 -32.61
CA ARG A 49 -21.76 -15.60 -33.36
C ARG A 49 -22.01 -14.09 -33.44
N ALA A 50 -23.26 -13.69 -33.64
CA ALA A 50 -23.65 -12.28 -33.66
C ALA A 50 -23.48 -11.62 -32.29
N GLU A 51 -23.88 -12.31 -31.21
CA GLU A 51 -23.65 -11.85 -29.83
C GLU A 51 -22.16 -11.73 -29.52
N TYR A 52 -21.35 -12.72 -29.90
CA TYR A 52 -19.90 -12.68 -29.75
C TYR A 52 -19.29 -11.49 -30.52
N GLN A 53 -19.70 -11.28 -31.77
CA GLN A 53 -19.21 -10.15 -32.58
C GLN A 53 -19.62 -8.80 -31.98
N LEU A 54 -20.83 -8.70 -31.42
CA LEU A 54 -21.29 -7.50 -30.73
C LEU A 54 -20.43 -7.23 -29.47
N ILE A 55 -20.16 -8.26 -28.67
CA ILE A 55 -19.27 -8.15 -27.50
C ILE A 55 -17.86 -7.71 -27.92
N VAL A 56 -17.32 -8.29 -28.99
CA VAL A 56 -16.01 -7.90 -29.54
C VAL A 56 -16.02 -6.45 -30.06
N GLN A 57 -17.08 -6.01 -30.73
CA GLN A 57 -17.20 -4.62 -31.20
C GLN A 57 -17.32 -3.63 -30.04
N MET A 58 -18.13 -3.95 -29.02
CA MET A 58 -18.23 -3.13 -27.81
C MET A 58 -16.89 -3.06 -27.08
N ALA A 59 -16.16 -4.17 -27.00
CA ALA A 59 -14.80 -4.20 -26.44
C ALA A 59 -13.78 -3.39 -27.27
N GLN A 60 -13.90 -3.39 -28.60
CA GLN A 60 -13.06 -2.57 -29.48
C GLN A 60 -13.34 -1.07 -29.34
N GLY A 61 -14.59 -0.66 -29.09
CA GLY A 61 -14.95 0.73 -28.82
C GLY A 61 -14.32 1.28 -27.53
N LEU A 62 -14.01 0.41 -26.56
CA LEU A 62 -13.32 0.75 -25.31
C LEU A 62 -11.79 0.85 -25.45
N ARG A 63 -11.20 0.69 -26.66
CA ARG A 63 -9.74 0.73 -26.84
C ARG A 63 -9.08 2.08 -26.59
N ASN A 64 -9.82 3.19 -26.61
CA ASN A 64 -9.25 4.53 -26.38
C ASN A 64 -9.76 5.15 -25.08
N LEU A 65 -9.27 4.63 -23.96
CA LEU A 65 -9.58 5.15 -22.62
C LEU A 65 -8.51 6.14 -22.11
N ASN A 66 -7.53 6.50 -22.93
CA ASN A 66 -6.45 7.44 -22.56
C ASN A 66 -6.99 8.79 -22.07
N GLY A 67 -8.16 9.22 -22.57
CA GLY A 67 -8.83 10.45 -22.12
C GLY A 67 -9.35 10.41 -20.68
N TYR A 68 -9.42 9.23 -20.06
CA TYR A 68 -9.84 9.03 -18.66
C TYR A 68 -8.66 8.85 -17.70
N ARG A 69 -7.41 8.90 -18.21
CA ARG A 69 -6.20 8.76 -17.39
C ARG A 69 -6.10 9.90 -16.41
N ILE A 70 -6.02 9.58 -15.13
CA ILE A 70 -5.81 10.55 -14.07
C ILE A 70 -4.35 10.46 -13.62
N PRO A 71 -3.58 11.55 -13.67
CA PRO A 71 -2.19 11.51 -13.22
C PRO A 71 -2.15 11.11 -11.73
N PRO A 72 -1.27 10.17 -11.35
CA PRO A 72 -1.25 9.69 -9.99
C PRO A 72 -0.63 10.76 -9.07
N ILE A 73 -1.24 10.98 -7.91
CA ILE A 73 -0.76 11.92 -6.90
C ILE A 73 0.18 11.16 -5.96
N ALA A 74 1.47 11.54 -5.94
CA ALA A 74 2.42 10.96 -5.01
C ALA A 74 2.22 11.51 -3.60
N ILE A 75 2.39 10.67 -2.57
CA ILE A 75 2.63 11.19 -1.21
C ILE A 75 4.03 11.78 -1.18
N THR A 76 4.12 13.10 -1.12
CA THR A 76 5.39 13.79 -0.88
C THR A 76 5.82 13.61 0.57
N GLY A 77 7.04 13.12 0.76
CA GLY A 77 7.71 13.20 2.05
C GLY A 77 7.99 14.66 2.44
N LEU A 78 8.34 14.85 3.70
CA LEU A 78 8.71 16.16 4.22
C LEU A 78 10.05 16.60 3.62
N GLU A 79 10.14 17.86 3.18
CA GLU A 79 11.38 18.40 2.65
C GLU A 79 12.43 18.51 3.75
N THR A 80 13.66 18.03 3.49
CA THR A 80 14.73 17.99 4.50
C THR A 80 15.73 19.12 4.37
N ALA A 81 15.88 19.69 3.17
CA ALA A 81 16.87 20.73 2.87
C ALA A 81 16.73 22.00 3.74
N PRO A 82 15.51 22.46 4.09
CA PRO A 82 15.35 23.67 4.89
C PRO A 82 15.72 23.54 6.39
N PHE A 83 15.89 22.31 6.92
CA PHE A 83 15.91 22.08 8.37
C PHE A 83 17.25 21.51 8.87
N GLU A 84 18.21 22.37 9.19
CA GLU A 84 19.54 21.95 9.65
C GLU A 84 19.51 21.00 10.87
N TYR A 85 18.83 21.40 11.94
CA TYR A 85 18.76 20.64 13.19
C TYR A 85 17.65 19.58 13.21
N GLY A 86 16.60 19.75 12.40
CA GLY A 86 15.47 18.83 12.33
C GLY A 86 15.66 17.69 11.31
N ARG A 87 16.64 17.82 10.40
CA ARG A 87 16.85 16.89 9.28
C ARG A 87 16.89 15.42 9.69
N PRO A 88 17.60 14.98 10.75
CA PRO A 88 17.65 13.56 11.09
C PRO A 88 16.25 12.99 11.35
N TRP A 89 15.44 13.69 12.15
CA TRP A 89 14.10 13.22 12.48
C TRP A 89 13.16 13.23 11.27
N ILE A 90 13.23 14.26 10.43
CA ILE A 90 12.47 14.32 9.18
C ILE A 90 12.86 13.16 8.24
N GLN A 91 14.15 12.87 8.11
CA GLN A 91 14.63 11.70 7.35
C GLN A 91 14.09 10.40 7.95
N GLY A 92 14.14 10.24 9.28
CA GLY A 92 13.57 9.10 9.98
C GLY A 92 12.07 8.92 9.72
N MET A 93 11.29 10.00 9.64
CA MET A 93 9.87 9.93 9.25
C MET A 93 9.66 9.61 7.77
N ASN A 94 10.58 10.02 6.89
CA ASN A 94 10.47 9.76 5.45
C ASN A 94 10.89 8.33 5.07
N SER A 95 11.95 7.80 5.66
CA SER A 95 12.54 6.50 5.30
C SER A 95 12.41 5.41 6.36
N GLY A 96 12.02 5.77 7.59
CA GLY A 96 11.85 4.88 8.72
C GLY A 96 12.98 4.98 9.74
N ASP A 97 12.64 4.85 11.02
CA ASP A 97 13.58 4.89 12.15
C ASP A 97 13.18 3.87 13.23
N ALA A 98 13.27 2.58 12.90
CA ALA A 98 12.78 1.51 13.78
C ALA A 98 13.42 1.49 15.18
N ARG A 99 14.62 2.03 15.32
CA ARG A 99 15.35 2.14 16.59
C ARG A 99 15.20 3.50 17.26
N GLY A 100 14.52 4.46 16.62
CA GLY A 100 14.35 5.82 17.13
C GLY A 100 15.64 6.65 17.21
N THR A 101 16.70 6.21 16.55
CA THR A 101 18.02 6.85 16.60
C THR A 101 17.99 8.26 16.02
N ALA A 102 17.25 8.47 14.94
CA ALA A 102 17.13 9.75 14.28
C ALA A 102 16.26 10.70 15.12
N TYR A 103 15.18 10.19 15.71
CA TYR A 103 14.38 10.94 16.69
C TYR A 103 15.22 11.39 17.89
N LEU A 104 15.90 10.45 18.58
CA LEU A 104 16.69 10.73 19.77
C LEU A 104 17.85 11.71 19.52
N SER A 105 18.40 11.75 18.30
CA SER A 105 19.45 12.71 17.93
C SER A 105 18.98 14.18 17.89
N THR A 106 17.67 14.40 17.82
CA THR A 106 17.05 15.74 17.75
C THR A 106 16.18 16.09 18.96
N ALA A 107 15.96 15.12 19.85
CA ALA A 107 15.21 15.29 21.07
C ALA A 107 16.08 15.85 22.20
N VAL A 108 15.51 16.59 23.14
CA VAL A 108 16.25 17.00 24.34
C VAL A 108 16.64 15.73 25.12
N PRO A 109 17.92 15.44 25.41
CA PRO A 109 18.29 14.22 26.10
C PRO A 109 17.66 14.16 27.49
N LEU A 110 16.96 13.08 27.81
CA LEU A 110 16.44 12.85 29.16
C LEU A 110 17.59 12.36 30.05
N GLN A 111 17.94 13.13 31.07
CA GLN A 111 19.01 12.77 31.99
C GLN A 111 18.58 11.61 32.87
N ARG A 112 19.43 10.58 32.96
CA ARG A 112 19.16 9.46 33.84
C ARG A 112 19.19 9.90 35.31
N PRO A 113 18.20 9.50 36.11
CA PRO A 113 18.21 9.81 37.52
C PRO A 113 19.36 9.05 38.21
N ASP A 114 20.04 9.71 39.15
CA ASP A 114 21.15 9.14 39.90
C ASP A 114 20.77 8.87 41.38
N ALA A 115 21.75 8.46 42.20
CA ALA A 115 21.54 8.19 43.62
C ALA A 115 21.10 9.42 44.45
N SER A 116 21.09 10.64 43.88
CA SER A 116 20.55 11.82 44.57
C SER A 116 19.05 11.69 44.85
N LEU A 117 18.33 10.87 44.06
CA LEU A 117 16.91 10.57 44.29
C LEU A 117 16.62 9.83 45.59
N ASP A 118 17.60 9.15 46.16
CA ASP A 118 17.43 8.49 47.46
C ASP A 118 17.27 9.50 48.61
N ARG A 119 17.66 10.76 48.36
CA ARG A 119 17.65 11.86 49.34
C ARG A 119 16.35 12.67 49.33
N VAL A 120 15.48 12.48 48.34
CA VAL A 120 14.15 13.11 48.31
C VAL A 120 13.12 12.24 49.03
N SER A 121 12.02 12.85 49.51
CA SER A 121 10.93 12.12 50.17
C SER A 121 10.33 11.06 49.25
N ALA A 122 9.72 10.02 49.84
CA ALA A 122 9.11 8.94 49.08
C ALA A 122 8.01 9.43 48.12
N ASP A 123 7.21 10.42 48.53
CA ASP A 123 6.16 10.98 47.68
C ASP A 123 6.73 11.82 46.54
N ALA A 124 7.76 12.64 46.80
CA ALA A 124 8.45 13.40 45.74
C ALA A 124 9.13 12.46 44.74
N ARG A 125 9.72 11.36 45.21
CA ARG A 125 10.30 10.31 44.36
C ARG A 125 9.26 9.67 43.46
N ARG A 126 8.10 9.29 43.99
CA ARG A 126 7.00 8.70 43.20
C ARG A 126 6.48 9.67 42.15
N LEU A 127 6.25 10.93 42.51
CA LEU A 127 5.80 11.95 41.57
C LEU A 127 6.80 12.11 40.41
N PHE A 128 8.09 12.23 40.74
CA PHE A 128 9.16 12.31 39.75
C PHE A 128 9.20 11.08 38.85
N GLN A 129 9.14 9.87 39.42
CA GLN A 129 9.15 8.62 38.65
C GLN A 129 7.98 8.54 37.67
N ASN A 130 6.79 9.00 38.07
CA ASN A 130 5.62 9.03 37.18
C ASN A 130 5.81 10.02 36.01
N GLN A 131 6.34 11.22 36.28
CA GLN A 131 6.66 12.21 35.24
C GLN A 131 7.75 11.69 34.29
N TYR A 132 8.81 11.13 34.85
CA TYR A 132 9.90 10.52 34.09
C TYR A 132 9.41 9.39 33.17
N ALA A 133 8.57 8.48 33.69
CA ALA A 133 7.96 7.41 32.91
C ALA A 133 7.07 7.95 31.78
N THR A 134 6.39 9.08 31.99
CA THR A 134 5.55 9.72 30.96
C THR A 134 6.40 10.21 29.78
N VAL A 135 7.57 10.79 30.06
CA VAL A 135 8.54 11.17 29.02
C VAL A 135 9.08 9.95 28.28
N GLU A 136 9.44 8.88 28.99
CA GLU A 136 9.94 7.63 28.35
C GLU A 136 8.89 6.98 27.45
N ILE A 137 7.63 6.95 27.89
CA ILE A 137 6.51 6.46 27.07
C ILE A 137 6.32 7.35 25.84
N SER A 138 6.35 8.68 26.03
CA SER A 138 6.23 9.64 24.93
C SER A 138 7.34 9.48 23.90
N ASP A 139 8.57 9.20 24.33
CA ASP A 139 9.68 8.86 23.44
C ASP A 139 9.40 7.59 22.65
N SER A 140 8.94 6.53 23.32
CA SER A 140 8.59 5.27 22.64
C SER A 140 7.49 5.48 21.59
N VAL A 141 6.46 6.25 21.91
CA VAL A 141 5.37 6.59 20.97
C VAL A 141 5.91 7.39 19.80
N ALA A 142 6.78 8.37 20.04
CA ALA A 142 7.33 9.21 18.99
C ALA A 142 8.24 8.43 18.02
N MET A 143 9.08 7.54 18.56
CA MET A 143 9.96 6.66 17.78
C MET A 143 9.13 5.70 16.91
N LEU A 144 8.14 5.02 17.49
CA LEU A 144 7.27 4.10 16.75
C LEU A 144 6.40 4.83 15.72
N GLY A 145 5.82 5.97 16.08
CA GLY A 145 4.98 6.77 15.19
C GLY A 145 5.75 7.27 13.98
N GLY A 146 6.97 7.81 14.18
CA GLY A 146 7.82 8.24 13.08
C GLY A 146 8.18 7.10 12.12
N HIS A 147 8.48 5.91 12.65
CA HIS A 147 8.72 4.72 11.82
C HIS A 147 7.46 4.28 11.05
N GLN A 148 6.29 4.28 11.69
CA GLN A 148 5.02 3.89 11.07
C GLN A 148 4.62 4.82 9.92
N VAL A 149 4.84 6.14 10.07
CA VAL A 149 4.62 7.10 8.98
C VAL A 149 5.41 6.71 7.73
N ALA A 150 6.69 6.33 7.88
CA ALA A 150 7.50 5.88 6.75
C ALA A 150 6.96 4.60 6.09
N LEU A 151 6.51 3.63 6.91
CA LEU A 151 5.93 2.38 6.40
C LEU A 151 4.65 2.64 5.59
N ILE A 152 3.80 3.56 6.05
CA ILE A 152 2.56 3.94 5.33
C ILE A 152 2.89 4.56 3.98
N ARG A 153 3.91 5.43 3.91
CA ARG A 153 4.36 6.04 2.65
C ARG A 153 4.89 5.01 1.67
N GLU A 154 5.73 4.09 2.13
CA GLU A 154 6.26 3.03 1.29
C GLU A 154 5.14 2.09 0.79
N TYR A 155 4.20 1.73 1.67
CA TYR A 155 3.03 0.94 1.29
C TYR A 155 2.21 1.65 0.22
N HIS A 156 1.99 2.96 0.37
CA HIS A 156 1.29 3.76 -0.62
C HIS A 156 2.00 3.80 -1.97
N ASN A 157 3.32 4.00 -1.99
CA ASN A 157 4.10 3.99 -3.24
C ASN A 157 3.92 2.67 -4.00
N ARG A 158 3.91 1.54 -3.28
CA ARG A 158 3.65 0.21 -3.87
C ARG A 158 2.23 0.09 -4.41
N LEU A 159 1.25 0.61 -3.69
CA LEU A 159 -0.15 0.66 -4.12
C LEU A 159 -0.31 1.48 -5.40
N GLN A 160 0.30 2.67 -5.45
CA GLN A 160 0.29 3.54 -6.62
C GLN A 160 0.94 2.85 -7.83
N GLN A 161 2.06 2.14 -7.65
CA GLN A 161 2.68 1.34 -8.71
C GLN A 161 1.76 0.21 -9.20
N ALA A 162 1.03 -0.44 -8.30
CA ALA A 162 0.09 -1.50 -8.67
C ALA A 162 -1.12 -0.95 -9.44
N VAL A 163 -1.67 0.19 -9.00
CA VAL A 163 -2.73 0.92 -9.72
C VAL A 163 -2.26 1.35 -11.09
N GLN A 164 -1.04 1.89 -11.20
CA GLN A 164 -0.48 2.31 -12.49
C GLN A 164 -0.33 1.13 -13.47
N LYS A 165 0.15 -0.02 -12.98
CA LYS A 165 0.23 -1.25 -13.80
C LYS A 165 -1.14 -1.72 -14.26
N LEU A 166 -2.13 -1.71 -13.38
CA LEU A 166 -3.51 -2.08 -13.75
C LEU A 166 -4.08 -1.12 -14.79
N GLU A 167 -3.86 0.19 -14.61
CA GLU A 167 -4.27 1.21 -15.58
C GLU A 167 -3.59 0.96 -16.94
N ASP A 168 -2.28 0.73 -16.97
CA ASP A 168 -1.54 0.45 -18.20
C ASP A 168 -2.05 -0.83 -18.90
N ASP A 169 -2.38 -1.89 -18.13
CA ASP A 169 -2.96 -3.13 -18.65
C ASP A 169 -4.38 -2.94 -19.22
N VAL A 170 -5.19 -2.07 -18.61
CA VAL A 170 -6.54 -1.71 -19.08
C VAL A 170 -6.45 -0.87 -20.35
N LEU A 171 -5.51 0.07 -20.41
CA LEU A 171 -5.30 0.95 -21.56
C LEU A 171 -4.56 0.27 -22.73
N ASN A 172 -3.99 -0.92 -22.51
CA ASN A 172 -3.26 -1.66 -23.55
C ASN A 172 -4.20 -2.10 -24.68
N GLY A 173 -3.93 -1.69 -25.92
CA GLY A 173 -4.78 -2.00 -27.06
C GLY A 173 -4.73 -3.45 -27.58
N SER A 174 -3.83 -4.31 -27.08
CA SER A 174 -3.69 -5.70 -27.57
C SER A 174 -4.91 -6.58 -27.22
N SER A 175 -5.35 -7.45 -28.13
CA SER A 175 -6.53 -8.30 -27.94
C SER A 175 -6.40 -9.28 -26.78
N ASP A 176 -5.17 -9.67 -26.41
CA ASP A 176 -4.91 -10.62 -25.34
C ASP A 176 -5.28 -10.06 -23.96
N TYR A 177 -5.31 -8.73 -23.83
CA TYR A 177 -5.70 -8.02 -22.61
C TYR A 177 -7.21 -7.81 -22.49
N HIS A 178 -7.99 -8.16 -23.51
CA HIS A 178 -9.44 -7.87 -23.60
C HIS A 178 -10.31 -9.13 -23.78
N GLN A 179 -9.75 -10.31 -23.54
CA GLN A 179 -10.52 -11.55 -23.48
C GLN A 179 -11.41 -11.55 -22.22
N MET A 180 -12.57 -12.21 -22.25
CA MET A 180 -13.55 -12.21 -21.14
C MET A 180 -12.93 -12.54 -19.78
N THR A 181 -12.02 -13.51 -19.73
CA THR A 181 -11.28 -13.89 -18.51
C THR A 181 -10.34 -12.78 -18.03
N ALA A 182 -9.62 -12.14 -18.96
CA ALA A 182 -8.73 -11.03 -18.63
C ALA A 182 -9.50 -9.81 -18.10
N VAL A 183 -10.71 -9.56 -18.59
CA VAL A 183 -11.58 -8.48 -18.10
C VAL A 183 -12.08 -8.77 -16.69
N LEU A 184 -12.55 -9.99 -16.42
CA LEU A 184 -12.97 -10.41 -15.07
C LEU A 184 -11.82 -10.34 -14.06
N ASP A 185 -10.63 -10.83 -14.41
CA ASP A 185 -9.44 -10.76 -13.55
C ASP A 185 -9.06 -9.32 -13.21
N LYS A 186 -9.17 -8.40 -14.17
CA LYS A 186 -8.93 -6.96 -13.95
C LYS A 186 -9.96 -6.32 -13.04
N ILE A 187 -11.24 -6.69 -13.14
CA ILE A 187 -12.30 -6.21 -12.23
C ILE A 187 -12.01 -6.68 -10.81
N SER A 188 -11.70 -7.96 -10.61
CA SER A 188 -11.35 -8.49 -9.29
C SER A 188 -10.07 -7.86 -8.73
N ALA A 189 -9.06 -7.62 -9.58
CA ALA A 189 -7.86 -6.87 -9.19
C ALA A 189 -8.18 -5.42 -8.81
N GLY A 190 -9.06 -4.76 -9.56
CA GLY A 190 -9.55 -3.41 -9.31
C GLY A 190 -10.27 -3.28 -7.97
N GLU A 191 -11.23 -4.17 -7.68
CA GLU A 191 -11.94 -4.19 -6.39
C GLU A 191 -10.98 -4.42 -5.21
N LEU A 192 -9.99 -5.30 -5.38
CA LEU A 192 -8.96 -5.52 -4.36
C LEU A 192 -8.10 -4.28 -4.14
N LEU A 193 -7.74 -3.56 -5.21
CA LEU A 193 -6.98 -2.31 -5.12
C LEU A 193 -7.82 -1.20 -4.49
N GLU A 194 -9.10 -1.09 -4.82
CA GLU A 194 -10.04 -0.12 -4.23
C GLU A 194 -10.13 -0.31 -2.70
N ARG A 195 -10.35 -1.54 -2.22
CA ARG A 195 -10.34 -1.82 -0.77
C ARG A 195 -9.00 -1.49 -0.11
N ARG A 196 -7.89 -1.63 -0.84
CA ARG A 196 -6.55 -1.26 -0.36
C ARG A 196 -6.31 0.25 -0.41
N GLN A 197 -6.99 0.97 -1.29
CA GLN A 197 -6.97 2.42 -1.41
C GLN A 197 -7.89 3.09 -0.38
N ASP A 198 -8.99 2.45 0.02
CA ASP A 198 -9.77 2.87 1.20
C ASP A 198 -8.93 2.78 2.47
N MET A 199 -8.07 1.75 2.57
CA MET A 199 -7.02 1.72 3.60
C MET A 199 -5.94 2.82 3.41
N ALA A 200 -5.86 3.50 2.28
CA ALA A 200 -4.95 4.63 2.04
C ALA A 200 -5.57 6.01 2.38
N ALA A 201 -6.87 6.11 2.70
CA ALA A 201 -7.44 7.27 3.41
C ALA A 201 -6.67 7.60 4.72
N ASN A 202 -5.86 6.64 5.18
CA ASN A 202 -4.76 6.79 6.13
C ASN A 202 -3.77 7.94 5.81
N GLN A 203 -3.77 8.57 4.64
CA GLN A 203 -2.91 9.73 4.33
C GLN A 203 -3.26 10.97 5.17
N LEU A 204 -4.54 11.31 5.29
CA LEU A 204 -4.98 12.40 6.18
C LEU A 204 -4.63 12.07 7.64
N LEU A 205 -4.74 10.78 8.00
CA LEU A 205 -4.32 10.29 9.31
C LEU A 205 -2.79 10.32 9.49
N SER A 206 -2.00 10.10 8.44
CA SER A 206 -0.53 10.21 8.49
C SER A 206 -0.09 11.65 8.70
N HIS A 207 -0.67 12.61 7.98
CA HIS A 207 -0.39 14.02 8.22
C HIS A 207 -0.87 14.49 9.60
N ALA A 208 -2.04 14.03 10.05
CA ALA A 208 -2.50 14.29 11.42
C ALA A 208 -1.55 13.68 12.46
N LEU A 209 -1.04 12.46 12.22
CA LEU A 209 -0.06 11.80 13.06
C LEU A 209 1.26 12.56 13.10
N GLU A 210 1.78 13.03 11.96
CA GLU A 210 2.97 13.87 11.89
C GLU A 210 2.81 15.17 12.70
N GLN A 211 1.64 15.82 12.60
CA GLN A 211 1.31 17.01 13.40
C GLN A 211 1.20 16.71 14.90
N LEU A 212 0.57 15.60 15.27
CA LEU A 212 0.49 15.14 16.66
C LEU A 212 1.88 14.82 17.21
N LEU A 213 2.72 14.12 16.44
CA LEU A 213 4.10 13.81 16.81
C LEU A 213 4.94 15.08 16.99
N ALA A 214 4.80 16.09 16.12
CA ALA A 214 5.45 17.38 16.29
C ALA A 214 5.01 18.10 17.57
N ARG A 215 3.71 18.09 17.87
CA ARG A 215 3.16 18.66 19.11
C ARG A 215 3.67 17.91 20.34
N THR A 216 3.54 16.59 20.37
CA THR A 216 3.99 15.73 21.46
C THR A 216 5.49 15.89 21.68
N LYS A 217 6.32 15.94 20.63
CA LYS A 217 7.76 16.18 20.78
C LYS A 217 8.05 17.51 21.48
N ARG A 218 7.33 18.58 21.11
CA ARG A 218 7.51 19.91 21.74
C ARG A 218 7.13 19.91 23.23
N GLU A 219 6.00 19.29 23.56
CA GLU A 219 5.54 19.14 24.96
C GLU A 219 6.55 18.32 25.76
N ARG A 220 6.95 17.17 25.20
CA ARG A 220 7.96 16.28 25.76
C ARG A 220 9.31 16.96 25.97
N ASP A 221 9.80 17.76 25.04
CA ASP A 221 11.10 18.44 25.17
C ASP A 221 11.08 19.50 26.30
N THR A 222 9.93 20.13 26.50
CA THR A 222 9.70 21.06 27.62
C THR A 222 9.72 20.33 28.96
N GLU A 223 9.06 19.16 29.02
CA GLU A 223 9.05 18.31 30.21
C GLU A 223 10.44 17.73 30.51
N ALA A 224 11.15 17.20 29.50
CA ALA A 224 12.52 16.70 29.65
C ALA A 224 13.46 17.80 30.17
N THR A 225 13.34 19.03 29.67
CA THR A 225 14.11 20.17 30.19
C THR A 225 13.81 20.42 31.67
N THR A 226 12.53 20.36 32.06
CA THR A 226 12.10 20.55 33.45
C THR A 226 12.65 19.47 34.37
N ILE A 227 12.55 18.20 33.96
CA ILE A 227 13.10 17.05 34.69
C ILE A 227 14.62 17.19 34.83
N ASN A 228 15.33 17.52 33.75
CA ASN A 228 16.78 17.71 33.77
C ASN A 228 17.21 18.81 34.74
N MET A 229 16.46 19.92 34.81
CA MET A 229 16.72 20.98 35.79
C MET A 229 16.52 20.48 37.23
N GLN A 230 15.51 19.66 37.49
CA GLN A 230 15.28 19.07 38.82
C GLN A 230 16.40 18.10 39.20
N VAL A 231 16.79 17.20 38.30
CA VAL A 231 17.90 16.25 38.51
C VAL A 231 19.20 17.00 38.81
N THR A 232 19.53 18.03 38.00
CA THR A 232 20.71 18.87 38.22
C THR A 232 20.64 19.59 39.59
N THR A 233 19.47 20.11 39.96
CA THR A 233 19.26 20.78 41.24
C THR A 233 19.46 19.82 42.43
N TRP A 234 18.97 18.58 42.36
CA TRP A 234 19.17 17.60 43.43
C TRP A 234 20.61 17.10 43.54
N ARG A 235 21.29 16.97 42.39
CA ARG A 235 22.70 16.56 42.32
C ARG A 235 23.61 17.63 42.92
N ASP A 236 23.46 18.88 42.48
CA ASP A 236 24.43 19.95 42.73
C ASP A 236 24.00 20.91 43.84
N GLY A 237 22.71 20.93 44.21
CA GLY A 237 22.14 21.93 45.12
C GLY A 237 22.76 21.97 46.52
N ARG A 238 23.14 20.81 47.09
CA ARG A 238 23.85 20.79 48.39
C ARG A 238 25.25 21.39 48.29
N ALA A 239 26.00 21.07 47.24
CA ALA A 239 27.35 21.62 47.04
C ALA A 239 27.28 23.13 46.82
N ALA A 240 26.33 23.59 46.00
CA ALA A 240 26.08 25.01 45.77
C ALA A 240 25.69 25.75 47.06
N ASN A 241 24.76 25.18 47.86
CA ASN A 241 24.34 25.79 49.12
C ASN A 241 25.47 25.83 50.15
N ASN A 242 26.28 24.77 50.26
CA ASN A 242 27.44 24.74 51.13
C ASN A 242 28.49 25.78 50.73
N ALA A 243 28.76 25.92 49.43
CA ALA A 243 29.67 26.94 48.91
C ALA A 243 29.16 28.36 49.20
N PHE A 244 27.85 28.60 49.04
CA PHE A 244 27.22 29.88 49.35
C PHE A 244 27.32 30.24 50.84
N VAL A 245 27.03 29.29 51.73
CA VAL A 245 27.17 29.46 53.18
C VAL A 245 28.63 29.72 53.57
N ALA A 246 29.57 28.97 53.01
CA ALA A 246 30.99 29.15 53.26
C ALA A 246 31.48 30.53 52.80
N GLY A 247 31.13 30.95 51.58
CA GLY A 247 31.51 32.26 51.04
C GLY A 247 30.88 33.43 51.78
N THR A 248 29.61 33.32 52.18
CA THR A 248 28.93 34.34 53.01
C THR A 248 29.59 34.41 54.39
N GLY A 249 29.92 33.26 54.99
CA GLY A 249 30.64 33.21 56.26
C GLY A 249 32.03 33.83 56.18
N ASP A 250 32.74 33.63 55.07
CA ASP A 250 34.05 34.25 54.86
C ASP A 250 33.95 35.76 54.65
N ALA A 251 32.98 36.22 53.86
CA ALA A 251 32.68 37.64 53.66
C ALA A 251 32.33 38.34 54.99
N LEU A 252 31.54 37.71 55.85
CA LEU A 252 31.20 38.26 57.17
C LEU A 252 32.40 38.32 58.12
N ARG A 253 33.33 37.36 58.06
CA ARG A 253 34.54 37.34 58.89
C ARG A 253 35.59 38.35 58.44
N THR A 254 35.64 38.63 57.15
CA THR A 254 36.65 39.51 56.54
C THR A 254 36.16 40.95 56.37
N TRP A 255 34.86 41.19 56.55
CA TRP A 255 34.28 42.54 56.51
C TRP A 255 34.90 43.45 57.58
N ARG A 256 35.41 44.60 57.14
CA ARG A 256 35.81 45.71 58.00
C ARG A 256 35.02 46.94 57.60
N GLN A 257 34.50 47.66 58.60
CA GLN A 257 33.80 48.92 58.39
C GLN A 257 34.79 49.96 57.83
N PRO A 258 34.42 50.70 56.76
CA PRO A 258 35.29 51.73 56.18
C PRO A 258 35.54 52.90 57.14
#